data_AF-A0A2I0VVG2-F1
#
_entry.id   AF-A0A2I0VVG2-F1
#
_cell.length_a   1.000
_cell.length_b   1.000
_cell.length_c   1.000
_cell.angle_alpha   90.00
_cell.angle_beta   90.00
_cell.angle_gamma   90.00
#
_symmetry.space_group_name_H-M   'P 1'
#
loop_
_entity.id
_entity.type
_entity.pdbx_description
1 polymer ?
#
loop_
_entity_poly.entity_id
_entity_poly.type
_entity_poly.pdbx_seq_one_letter_code
_entity_poly.pdbx_strand_id
1 'polypeptide(L)'
;MSDNRFLGRVHSVRERLGDTLSAHTNELLALFSRFVKQGKGMLQPHQILAEYDSVIPEADRQKLKDGVLEDVLKAAQEAIIVPPWVALAIRPRPGVWEYVRVNVSELAVEELSVPEYLQFKEELVDGRSQSNFTLELDFEPFNASFPRPSLSKSIGNGVQFLNRHLSSKLFHDKESLYPLLNFLRHHHYNGMVSSLLC
;
A
#
# COMPACT_ATOMS: atom_id res chain seq x y z
N MET A 1 31.40 -7.90 -19.58
CA MET A 1 31.37 -6.86 -18.52
C MET A 1 29.91 -6.61 -18.21
N SER A 2 29.39 -7.31 -17.21
CA SER A 2 27.97 -7.30 -16.85
C SER A 2 27.76 -6.22 -15.79
N ASP A 3 27.02 -5.19 -16.17
CA ASP A 3 26.70 -4.02 -15.35
C ASP A 3 25.70 -4.44 -14.25
N ASN A 4 26.23 -4.90 -13.12
CA ASN A 4 25.46 -5.28 -11.94
C ASN A 4 25.02 -4.01 -11.19
N ARG A 5 23.99 -3.34 -11.71
CA ARG A 5 23.34 -2.24 -10.98
C ARG A 5 22.51 -2.84 -9.86
N PHE A 6 23.13 -2.96 -8.69
CA PHE A 6 22.42 -3.08 -7.42
C PHE A 6 21.41 -1.94 -7.32
N LEU A 7 20.13 -2.25 -7.53
CA LEU A 7 19.03 -1.38 -7.11
C LEU A 7 19.19 -1.22 -5.59
N GLY A 8 19.57 -0.01 -5.16
CA GLY A 8 19.67 0.34 -3.75
C GLY A 8 18.40 -0.10 -3.04
N ARG A 9 18.58 -0.84 -1.94
CA ARG A 9 17.49 -1.35 -1.09
C ARG A 9 16.57 -0.19 -0.74
N VAL A 10 15.36 -0.18 -1.29
CA VAL A 10 14.35 0.83 -0.92
C VAL A 10 13.96 0.51 0.52
N HIS A 11 14.39 1.35 1.46
CA HIS A 11 14.06 1.19 2.88
C HIS A 11 12.54 1.18 3.08
N SER A 12 12.03 0.25 3.89
CA SER A 12 10.61 0.23 4.24
C SER A 12 10.25 1.50 5.04
N VAL A 13 8.99 1.91 5.05
CA VAL A 13 8.50 3.01 5.89
C VAL A 13 8.85 2.76 7.36
N ARG A 14 8.80 1.51 7.83
CA ARG A 14 9.19 1.15 9.19
C ARG A 14 10.65 1.48 9.50
N GLU A 15 11.59 1.05 8.64
CA GLU A 15 13.02 1.35 8.82
C GLU A 15 13.23 2.87 8.84
N ARG A 16 12.64 3.55 7.86
CA ARG A 16 12.63 5.00 7.69
C ARG A 16 12.12 5.77 8.92
N LEU A 17 10.98 5.35 9.48
CA LEU A 17 10.40 5.95 10.69
C LEU A 17 11.20 5.60 11.94
N GLY A 18 11.69 4.36 12.06
CA GLY A 18 12.50 3.92 13.21
C GLY A 18 13.83 4.68 13.31
N ASP A 19 14.51 4.88 12.19
CA ASP A 19 15.74 5.66 12.11
C ASP A 19 15.46 7.13 12.50
N THR A 20 14.34 7.68 12.03
CA THR A 20 13.97 9.07 12.35
C THR A 20 13.55 9.24 13.82
N LEU A 21 12.86 8.26 14.41
CA LEU A 21 12.55 8.26 15.85
C LEU A 21 13.80 8.21 16.71
N SER A 22 14.83 7.49 16.28
CA SER A 22 16.09 7.41 16.99
C SER A 22 16.88 8.73 16.90
N ALA A 23 16.76 9.46 15.79
CA ALA A 23 17.44 10.73 15.57
C ALA A 23 16.69 11.95 16.17
N HIS A 24 15.36 11.94 16.18
CA HIS A 24 14.49 13.08 16.53
C HIS A 24 13.36 12.66 17.48
N THR A 25 13.75 12.00 18.56
CA THR A 25 12.85 11.37 19.52
C THR A 25 11.87 12.35 20.18
N ASN A 26 12.35 13.52 20.58
CA ASN A 26 11.56 14.49 21.35
C ASN A 26 10.47 15.15 20.48
N GLU A 27 10.82 15.50 19.24
CA GLU A 27 9.92 16.13 18.28
C GLU A 27 8.80 15.16 17.88
N LEU A 28 9.14 13.90 17.66
CA LEU A 28 8.18 12.86 17.30
C LEU A 28 7.27 12.49 18.47
N LEU A 29 7.81 12.38 19.68
CA LEU A 29 7.00 12.16 20.87
C LEU A 29 6.04 13.33 21.08
N ALA A 30 6.47 14.57 20.88
CA ALA A 30 5.60 15.75 20.94
C ALA A 30 4.48 15.71 19.88
N LEU A 31 4.80 15.30 18.64
CA LEU A 31 3.84 15.17 17.55
C LEU A 31 2.78 14.10 17.85
N PHE A 32 3.20 12.86 18.12
CA PHE A 32 2.26 11.77 18.37
C PHE A 32 1.49 11.96 19.68
N SER A 33 2.09 12.57 20.70
CA SER A 33 1.39 12.97 21.92
C SER A 33 0.27 13.97 21.62
N ARG A 34 0.46 14.89 20.67
CA ARG A 34 -0.60 15.81 20.25
C ARG A 34 -1.72 15.09 19.51
N PHE A 35 -1.40 14.13 18.63
CA PHE A 35 -2.42 13.32 17.96
C PHE A 35 -3.33 12.60 18.96
N VAL A 36 -2.75 12.09 20.04
CA VAL A 36 -3.49 11.47 21.14
C VAL A 36 -4.28 12.51 21.95
N LYS A 37 -3.67 13.64 22.31
CA LYS A 37 -4.28 14.67 23.19
C LYS A 37 -5.50 15.37 22.59
N GLN A 38 -5.56 15.57 21.28
CA GLN A 38 -6.72 16.21 20.65
C GLN A 38 -8.02 15.37 20.76
N GLY A 39 -7.93 14.10 21.16
CA GLY A 39 -9.09 13.23 21.40
C GLY A 39 -9.86 12.82 20.14
N LYS A 40 -9.42 13.24 18.95
CA LYS A 40 -9.98 12.77 17.68
C LYS A 40 -9.47 11.36 17.41
N GLY A 41 -10.38 10.42 17.20
CA GLY A 41 -10.05 9.05 16.87
C GLY A 41 -9.40 8.85 15.50
N MET A 42 -9.61 9.80 14.58
CA MET A 42 -9.09 9.73 13.21
C MET A 42 -8.61 11.09 12.74
N LEU A 43 -7.48 11.12 12.04
CA LEU A 43 -6.94 12.29 11.36
C LEU A 43 -6.85 12.10 9.86
N GLN A 44 -7.24 13.14 9.14
CA GLN A 44 -7.09 13.28 7.69
C GLN A 44 -5.71 13.89 7.33
N PRO A 45 -5.24 13.77 6.08
CA PRO A 45 -3.89 14.21 5.69
C PRO A 45 -3.59 15.67 6.05
N HIS A 46 -4.53 16.57 5.78
CA HIS A 46 -4.39 18.00 6.08
C HIS A 46 -4.28 18.27 7.59
N GLN A 47 -4.90 17.43 8.43
CA GLN A 47 -4.82 17.55 9.89
C GLN A 47 -3.49 17.02 10.41
N ILE A 48 -3.01 15.90 9.87
CA ILE A 48 -1.68 15.34 10.18
C ILE A 48 -0.60 16.40 9.90
N LEU A 49 -0.66 17.02 8.73
CA LEU A 49 0.29 18.06 8.32
C LEU A 49 0.16 19.34 9.16
N ALA A 50 -1.07 19.79 9.49
CA ALA A 50 -1.28 20.96 10.33
C ALA A 50 -0.69 20.77 11.74
N GLU A 51 -0.86 19.57 12.32
CA GLU A 51 -0.27 19.26 13.62
C GLU A 51 1.26 19.19 13.55
N TYR A 52 1.83 18.57 12.51
CA TYR A 52 3.27 18.60 12.24
C TYR A 52 3.82 20.02 12.17
N ASP A 53 3.16 20.87 11.38
CA ASP A 53 3.53 22.27 11.19
C ASP A 53 3.51 23.08 12.49
N SER A 54 2.62 22.72 13.41
CA SER A 54 2.46 23.40 14.70
C SER A 54 3.47 22.97 15.76
N VAL A 55 4.07 21.79 15.62
CA VAL A 55 5.07 21.24 16.57
C VAL A 55 6.48 21.65 16.18
N ILE A 56 6.74 21.73 14.88
CA ILE A 56 8.07 22.00 14.34
C ILE A 56 8.08 23.38 13.67
N PRO A 57 8.67 24.40 14.31
CA PRO A 57 8.81 25.74 13.74
C PRO A 57 9.58 25.71 12.42
N GLU A 58 9.28 26.62 11.49
CA GLU A 58 9.93 26.67 10.16
C GLU A 58 11.47 26.69 10.21
N ALA A 59 12.04 27.30 11.25
CA ALA A 59 13.49 27.35 11.46
C ALA A 59 14.13 25.97 11.72
N ASP A 60 13.42 25.07 12.39
CA ASP A 60 13.88 23.70 12.66
C ASP A 60 13.40 22.72 11.58
N ARG A 61 12.38 23.07 10.79
CA ARG A 61 12.02 22.31 9.58
C ARG A 61 13.19 22.19 8.61
N GLN A 62 14.09 23.17 8.52
CA GLN A 62 15.27 23.03 7.66
C GLN A 62 16.24 21.93 8.10
N LYS A 63 16.32 21.62 9.41
CA LYS A 63 17.10 20.50 9.94
C LYS A 63 16.39 19.16 9.74
N LEU A 64 15.06 19.20 9.68
CA LEU A 64 14.18 18.04 9.47
C LEU A 64 13.75 17.85 8.00
N LYS A 65 14.11 18.78 7.11
CA LYS A 65 13.81 18.78 5.65
C LYS A 65 14.64 17.77 4.89
N ASP A 66 15.82 17.42 5.41
CA ASP A 66 16.57 16.23 5.00
C ASP A 66 15.97 14.94 5.60
N GLY A 67 14.94 15.09 6.45
CA GLY A 67 14.33 14.04 7.26
C GLY A 67 13.23 13.32 6.50
N VAL A 68 13.46 12.04 6.31
CA VAL A 68 12.54 10.99 5.87
C VAL A 68 11.12 11.07 6.46
N LEU A 69 10.98 11.67 7.65
CA LEU A 69 9.69 11.87 8.33
C LEU A 69 8.71 12.78 7.60
N GLU A 70 9.14 13.93 7.06
CA GLU A 70 8.21 14.86 6.41
C GLU A 70 7.59 14.20 5.17
N ASP A 71 8.41 13.45 4.41
CA ASP A 71 7.95 12.67 3.26
C ASP A 71 6.96 11.57 3.66
N VAL A 72 7.22 10.89 4.78
CA VAL A 72 6.31 9.87 5.31
C VAL A 72 4.98 10.49 5.73
N LEU A 73 4.99 11.62 6.44
CA LEU A 73 3.78 12.31 6.89
C LEU A 73 2.99 12.91 5.72
N LYS A 74 3.66 13.41 4.67
CA LYS A 74 3.01 13.84 3.42
C LYS A 74 2.39 12.68 2.65
N ALA A 75 3.02 11.51 2.70
CA ALA A 75 2.49 10.30 2.10
C ALA A 75 1.36 9.64 2.92
N ALA A 76 1.24 9.97 4.21
CA ALA A 76 0.19 9.47 5.09
C ALA A 76 -1.20 9.93 4.60
N GLN A 77 -2.08 8.96 4.37
CA GLN A 77 -3.45 9.18 3.91
C GLN A 77 -4.45 9.30 5.07
N GLU A 78 -4.17 8.66 6.20
CA GLU A 78 -4.97 8.76 7.41
C GLU A 78 -4.14 8.30 8.62
N ALA A 79 -4.49 8.81 9.79
CA ALA A 79 -4.02 8.31 11.07
C ALA A 79 -5.21 7.88 11.93
N ILE A 80 -5.10 6.71 12.56
CA ILE A 80 -6.09 6.16 13.48
C ILE A 80 -5.47 6.16 14.87
N ILE A 81 -6.19 6.71 15.84
CA ILE A 81 -5.71 6.97 17.19
C ILE A 81 -6.53 6.12 18.15
N VAL A 82 -5.88 5.09 18.68
CA VAL A 82 -6.42 4.23 19.75
C VAL A 82 -5.38 4.22 20.87
N PRO A 83 -5.47 5.14 21.85
CA PRO A 83 -4.39 5.36 22.82
C PRO A 83 -3.95 4.07 23.54
N PRO A 84 -2.63 3.83 23.73
CA PRO A 84 -1.50 4.72 23.43
C PRO A 84 -0.96 4.60 21.99
N TRP A 85 -1.69 3.97 21.09
CA TRP A 85 -1.25 3.67 19.72
C TRP A 85 -1.76 4.68 18.70
N VAL A 86 -0.89 5.00 17.75
CA VAL A 86 -1.23 5.74 16.53
C VAL A 86 -0.89 4.86 15.33
N ALA A 87 -1.88 4.44 14.57
CA ALA A 87 -1.68 3.72 13.31
C ALA A 87 -1.73 4.68 12.12
N LEU A 88 -0.81 4.55 11.17
CA LEU A 88 -0.72 5.36 9.96
C LEU A 88 -0.91 4.48 8.73
N ALA A 89 -1.79 4.90 7.82
CA ALA A 89 -1.85 4.36 6.46
C ALA A 89 -1.06 5.26 5.53
N ILE A 90 0.04 4.74 4.98
CA ILE A 90 0.99 5.53 4.19
C ILE A 90 0.96 5.05 2.76
N ARG A 91 0.86 5.99 1.82
CA ARG A 91 0.75 5.72 0.39
C ARG A 91 1.91 6.41 -0.35
N PRO A 92 3.11 5.80 -0.38
CA PRO A 92 4.27 6.41 -1.02
C PRO A 92 4.07 6.63 -2.52
N ARG A 93 3.33 5.73 -3.18
CA ARG A 93 3.07 5.75 -4.63
C ARG A 93 1.69 5.18 -4.96
N PRO A 94 1.11 5.50 -6.13
CA PRO A 94 -0.15 4.91 -6.56
C PRO A 94 -0.08 3.38 -6.60
N GLY A 95 -0.99 2.72 -5.86
CA GLY A 95 -1.09 1.25 -5.78
C GLY A 95 -0.16 0.60 -4.75
N VAL A 96 0.61 1.38 -3.99
CA VAL A 96 1.50 0.88 -2.93
C VAL A 96 1.07 1.48 -1.60
N TRP A 97 0.84 0.62 -0.61
CA TRP A 97 0.44 0.98 0.74
C TRP A 97 1.37 0.31 1.74
N GLU A 98 1.70 1.05 2.80
CA GLU A 98 2.46 0.59 3.95
C GLU A 98 1.70 1.02 5.20
N TYR A 99 1.54 0.12 6.16
CA TYR A 99 0.81 0.37 7.40
C TYR A 99 1.76 0.20 8.57
N VAL A 100 1.74 1.16 9.49
CA VAL A 100 2.57 1.12 10.68
C VAL A 100 1.78 1.57 11.89
N ARG A 101 2.13 1.09 13.07
CA ARG A 101 1.70 1.67 14.35
C ARG A 101 2.88 2.18 15.15
N VAL A 102 2.63 3.25 15.88
CA VAL A 102 3.59 3.88 16.79
C VAL A 102 3.01 3.83 18.20
N ASN A 103 3.77 3.26 19.14
CA ASN A 103 3.46 3.37 20.56
C ASN A 103 3.97 4.72 21.05
N VAL A 104 3.09 5.60 21.52
CA VAL A 104 3.52 6.94 21.97
C VAL A 104 4.32 6.90 23.27
N SER A 105 4.07 5.90 24.13
CA SER A 105 4.75 5.76 25.42
C SER A 105 6.15 5.15 25.28
N GLU A 106 6.30 4.18 24.39
CA GLU A 106 7.55 3.42 24.21
C GLU A 106 8.35 3.87 22.98
N LEU A 107 7.75 4.70 22.12
CA LEU A 107 8.31 5.13 20.83
C LEU A 107 8.75 3.97 19.92
N ALA A 108 8.04 2.85 20.02
CA ALA A 108 8.24 1.69 19.17
C ALA A 108 7.42 1.83 17.88
N VAL A 109 8.02 1.47 16.74
CA VAL A 109 7.34 1.37 15.44
C VAL A 109 7.26 -0.07 15.00
N GLU A 110 6.05 -0.47 14.69
CA GLU A 110 5.74 -1.80 14.20
C GLU A 110 5.04 -1.67 12.85
N GLU A 111 5.40 -2.54 11.92
CA GLU A 111 4.68 -2.69 10.66
C GLU A 111 3.40 -3.49 10.91
N LEU A 112 2.34 -3.11 10.21
CA LEU A 112 1.05 -3.77 10.27
C LEU A 112 0.72 -4.40 8.92
N SER A 113 0.11 -5.57 8.99
CA SER A 113 -0.64 -6.13 7.88
C SER A 113 -1.95 -5.37 7.65
N VAL A 114 -2.57 -5.59 6.48
CA VAL A 114 -3.86 -4.97 6.15
C VAL A 114 -4.95 -5.35 7.19
N PRO A 115 -5.13 -6.63 7.57
CA PRO A 115 -6.14 -6.98 8.58
C PRO A 115 -5.89 -6.32 9.93
N GLU A 116 -4.65 -6.28 10.40
CA GLU A 116 -4.31 -5.61 11.67
C GLU A 116 -4.61 -4.11 11.62
N TYR A 117 -4.35 -3.45 10.50
CA TYR A 117 -4.70 -2.04 10.33
C TYR A 117 -6.22 -1.81 10.30
N LEU A 118 -6.98 -2.68 9.63
CA LEU A 118 -8.44 -2.59 9.59
C LEU A 118 -9.05 -2.84 10.98
N GLN A 119 -8.50 -3.78 11.74
CA GLN A 119 -8.90 -4.04 13.11
C GLN A 119 -8.72 -2.81 14.02
N PHE A 120 -7.70 -1.98 13.79
CA PHE A 120 -7.55 -0.68 14.47
C PHE A 120 -8.71 0.28 14.17
N LYS A 121 -9.22 0.27 12.94
CA LYS A 121 -10.36 1.10 12.55
C LYS A 121 -11.66 0.61 13.18
N GLU A 122 -11.82 -0.70 13.30
CA GLU A 122 -12.95 -1.34 13.98
C GLU A 122 -12.91 -1.03 15.48
N GLU A 123 -11.75 -1.19 16.14
CA GLU A 123 -11.59 -0.89 17.57
C GLU A 123 -11.93 0.57 17.90
N LEU A 124 -11.66 1.50 16.97
CA LEU A 124 -12.02 2.90 17.15
C LEU A 124 -13.55 3.12 17.27
N VAL A 125 -14.35 2.32 16.56
CA VAL A 125 -15.81 2.48 16.49
C VAL A 125 -16.52 1.59 17.51
N ASP A 126 -16.16 0.30 17.53
CA ASP A 126 -16.86 -0.73 18.30
C ASP A 126 -16.17 -1.03 19.65
N GLY A 127 -14.99 -0.44 19.89
CA GLY A 127 -14.14 -0.78 21.03
C GLY A 127 -13.50 -2.16 20.90
N ARG A 128 -12.93 -2.67 22.00
CA ARG A 128 -12.34 -4.01 22.04
C ARG A 128 -13.42 -5.08 22.14
N SER A 129 -14.08 -5.37 21.03
CA SER A 129 -15.00 -6.51 20.89
C SER A 129 -14.60 -7.29 19.64
N GLN A 130 -13.65 -8.20 19.79
CA GLN A 130 -13.23 -9.05 18.68
C GLN A 130 -13.97 -10.38 18.75
N SER A 131 -14.76 -10.66 17.72
CA SER A 131 -15.13 -12.03 17.41
C SER A 131 -13.93 -12.69 16.72
N ASN A 132 -13.51 -13.86 17.18
CA ASN A 132 -12.37 -14.58 16.58
C ASN A 132 -12.65 -15.04 15.14
N PHE A 133 -13.86 -14.84 14.61
CA PHE A 133 -14.33 -15.36 13.34
C PHE A 133 -15.04 -14.29 12.49
N THR A 134 -14.59 -13.04 12.57
CA THR A 134 -15.06 -11.98 11.69
C THR A 134 -14.73 -12.32 10.24
N LEU A 135 -15.70 -12.15 9.34
CA LEU A 135 -15.52 -12.49 7.92
C LEU A 135 -14.55 -11.51 7.25
N GLU A 136 -13.45 -12.04 6.72
CA GLU A 136 -12.50 -11.29 5.88
C GLU A 136 -12.70 -11.64 4.41
N LEU A 137 -12.85 -10.61 3.57
CA LEU A 137 -12.98 -10.76 2.12
C LEU A 137 -11.61 -10.61 1.45
N ASP A 138 -10.95 -11.73 1.18
CA ASP A 138 -9.67 -11.76 0.47
C ASP A 138 -9.81 -12.29 -0.96
N PHE A 139 -9.55 -11.41 -1.94
CA PHE A 139 -9.55 -11.75 -3.37
C PHE A 139 -8.16 -11.99 -3.94
N GLU A 140 -7.09 -11.82 -3.16
CA GLU A 140 -5.72 -12.00 -3.62
C GLU A 140 -5.45 -13.44 -4.12
N PRO A 141 -5.83 -14.50 -3.39
CA PRO A 141 -5.63 -15.89 -3.83
C PRO A 141 -6.33 -16.21 -5.15
N PHE A 142 -7.51 -15.64 -5.38
CA PHE A 142 -8.30 -15.86 -6.60
C PHE A 142 -7.68 -15.21 -7.85
N ASN A 143 -6.81 -14.23 -7.66
CA ASN A 143 -6.15 -13.49 -8.73
C ASN A 143 -4.70 -13.93 -8.98
N ALA A 144 -4.19 -14.93 -8.25
CA ALA A 144 -2.79 -15.35 -8.33
C ALA A 144 -2.38 -15.91 -9.71
N SER A 145 -3.35 -16.44 -10.47
CA SER A 145 -3.13 -16.94 -11.84
C SER A 145 -2.99 -15.82 -12.88
N PHE A 146 -3.40 -14.59 -12.55
CA PHE A 146 -3.30 -13.45 -13.44
C PHE A 146 -1.99 -12.69 -13.20
N PRO A 147 -1.21 -12.43 -14.27
CA PRO A 147 -0.01 -11.63 -14.14
C PRO A 147 -0.38 -10.20 -13.72
N ARG A 148 0.30 -9.65 -12.71
CA ARG A 148 0.08 -8.28 -12.22
C ARG A 148 1.18 -7.33 -12.72
N PRO A 149 0.84 -6.22 -13.37
CA PRO A 149 1.83 -5.19 -13.70
C PRO A 149 2.29 -4.48 -12.42
N SER A 150 3.61 -4.39 -12.20
CA SER A 150 4.21 -3.72 -11.04
C SER A 150 4.52 -2.24 -11.25
N LEU A 151 4.45 -1.75 -12.50
CA LEU A 151 4.77 -0.37 -12.83
C LEU A 151 3.51 0.49 -12.78
N SER A 152 3.51 1.57 -11.99
CA SER A 152 2.36 2.48 -11.86
C SER A 152 1.88 3.06 -13.21
N LYS A 153 2.76 3.25 -14.19
CA LYS A 153 2.39 3.67 -15.56
C LYS A 153 1.49 2.66 -16.32
N SER A 154 1.42 1.43 -15.84
CA SER A 154 0.58 0.37 -16.44
C SER A 154 -0.85 0.39 -15.89
N ILE A 155 -1.12 1.18 -14.85
CA ILE A 155 -2.48 1.34 -14.32
C ILE A 155 -3.36 1.93 -15.43
N GLY A 156 -4.52 1.31 -15.67
CA GLY A 156 -5.42 1.66 -16.77
C GLY A 156 -5.08 1.03 -18.13
N ASN A 157 -3.91 0.39 -18.28
CA ASN A 157 -3.44 -0.22 -19.54
C ASN A 157 -3.50 -1.77 -19.52
N GLY A 158 -4.50 -2.34 -18.85
CA GLY A 158 -4.60 -3.79 -18.60
C GLY A 158 -4.65 -4.64 -19.87
N VAL A 159 -5.39 -4.22 -20.90
CA VAL A 159 -5.49 -4.95 -22.17
C VAL A 159 -4.14 -5.03 -22.89
N GLN A 160 -3.35 -3.96 -22.88
CA GLN A 160 -2.02 -3.97 -23.50
C GLN A 160 -1.08 -4.95 -22.78
N PHE A 161 -1.12 -4.96 -21.45
CA PHE A 161 -0.36 -5.89 -20.64
C PHE A 161 -0.78 -7.35 -20.90
N LEU A 162 -2.09 -7.60 -20.94
CA LEU A 162 -2.65 -8.92 -21.23
C LEU A 162 -2.30 -9.38 -22.64
N ASN A 163 -2.39 -8.51 -23.65
CA ASN A 163 -2.00 -8.82 -25.03
C ASN A 163 -0.52 -9.23 -25.12
N ARG A 164 0.38 -8.52 -24.43
CA ARG A 164 1.80 -8.88 -24.39
C ARG A 164 2.00 -10.23 -23.70
N HIS A 165 1.31 -10.48 -22.59
CA HIS A 165 1.38 -11.75 -21.87
C HIS A 165 0.85 -12.92 -22.70
N LEU A 166 -0.33 -12.78 -23.30
CA LEU A 166 -0.94 -13.77 -24.19
C LEU A 166 -0.05 -14.04 -25.40
N SER A 167 0.46 -12.98 -26.06
CA SER A 167 1.40 -13.14 -27.18
C SER A 167 2.59 -13.99 -26.76
N SER A 168 3.25 -13.64 -25.65
CA SER A 168 4.39 -14.41 -25.14
C SER A 168 4.04 -15.88 -24.83
N LYS A 169 2.84 -16.14 -24.30
CA LYS A 169 2.37 -17.49 -23.95
C LYS A 169 2.05 -18.32 -25.19
N LEU A 170 1.42 -17.71 -26.20
CA LEU A 170 1.05 -18.35 -27.47
C LEU A 170 2.26 -18.77 -28.31
N PHE A 171 3.43 -18.13 -28.11
CA PHE A 171 4.67 -18.46 -28.83
C PHE A 171 5.58 -19.49 -28.13
N HIS A 172 5.21 -19.98 -26.94
CA HIS A 172 6.07 -20.90 -26.18
C HIS A 172 5.86 -22.38 -26.51
N ASP A 173 4.62 -22.82 -26.79
CA ASP A 173 4.31 -24.23 -27.00
C ASP A 173 3.12 -24.44 -27.95
N LYS A 174 3.08 -25.54 -28.71
CA LYS A 174 1.99 -25.88 -29.63
C LYS A 174 0.64 -26.01 -28.90
N GLU A 175 0.66 -26.54 -27.67
CA GLU A 175 -0.55 -26.68 -26.84
C GLU A 175 -1.15 -25.33 -26.45
N SER A 176 -0.34 -24.26 -26.40
CA SER A 176 -0.82 -22.92 -26.05
C SER A 176 -1.74 -22.30 -27.11
N LEU A 177 -1.68 -22.77 -28.36
CA LEU A 177 -2.57 -22.34 -29.45
C LEU A 177 -3.92 -23.06 -29.45
N TYR A 178 -4.03 -24.19 -28.74
CA TYR A 178 -5.25 -24.99 -28.73
C TYR A 178 -6.48 -24.23 -28.21
N PRO A 179 -6.39 -23.37 -27.18
CA PRO A 179 -7.49 -22.49 -26.77
C PRO A 179 -7.96 -21.55 -27.89
N LEU A 180 -7.05 -20.99 -28.68
CA LEU A 180 -7.39 -20.10 -29.79
C LEU A 180 -8.10 -20.88 -30.91
N LEU A 181 -7.58 -22.06 -31.28
CA LEU A 181 -8.21 -22.93 -32.27
C LEU A 181 -9.63 -23.34 -31.82
N ASN A 182 -9.78 -23.76 -30.56
CA ASN A 182 -11.09 -24.12 -30.02
C ASN A 182 -12.04 -22.93 -29.96
N PHE A 183 -11.55 -21.75 -29.59
CA PHE A 183 -12.37 -20.54 -29.61
C PHE A 183 -12.93 -20.28 -31.01
N LEU A 184 -12.07 -20.30 -32.04
CA LEU A 184 -12.50 -20.10 -33.42
C LEU A 184 -13.45 -21.23 -33.91
N ARG A 185 -13.21 -22.48 -33.51
CA ARG A 185 -14.04 -23.64 -33.89
C ARG A 185 -15.46 -23.58 -33.36
N HIS A 186 -15.64 -23.11 -32.12
CA HIS A 186 -16.96 -23.01 -31.51
C HIS A 186 -17.57 -21.60 -31.66
N HIS A 187 -16.94 -20.73 -32.43
CA HIS A 187 -17.47 -19.39 -32.68
C HIS A 187 -18.53 -19.46 -33.79
N HIS A 188 -19.80 -19.45 -33.36
CA HIS A 188 -20.96 -19.42 -34.22
C HIS A 188 -21.78 -18.15 -34.00
N TYR A 189 -22.37 -17.65 -35.09
CA TYR A 189 -23.35 -16.58 -35.06
C TYR A 189 -24.62 -17.08 -35.75
N ASN A 190 -25.76 -17.04 -35.06
CA ASN A 190 -27.05 -17.54 -35.57
C ASN A 190 -26.99 -18.96 -36.17
N GLY A 191 -26.24 -19.86 -35.53
CA GLY A 191 -26.07 -21.25 -35.98
C GLY A 191 -25.08 -21.44 -37.14
N MET A 192 -24.53 -20.37 -37.72
CA MET A 192 -23.50 -20.44 -38.76
C MET A 192 -22.10 -20.32 -38.16
N VAL A 193 -21.19 -21.23 -38.55
CA VAL A 193 -19.76 -21.13 -38.22
C VAL A 193 -19.25 -19.81 -38.79
N SER A 194 -18.70 -18.94 -37.93
CA SER A 194 -18.28 -17.59 -38.35
C SER A 194 -16.79 -17.48 -38.65
N SER A 195 -15.97 -18.44 -38.20
CA SER A 195 -14.51 -18.26 -38.12
C SER A 195 -13.69 -19.38 -38.78
N LEU A 196 -14.34 -20.47 -39.19
CA LEU A 196 -13.72 -21.58 -39.92
C LEU A 196 -14.46 -21.78 -41.24
N LEU A 197 -14.13 -20.90 -42.19
CA LEU A 197 -14.35 -21.09 -43.62
C LEU A 197 -13.01 -20.81 -44.30
N CYS A 198 -12.11 -21.79 -44.20
CA CYS A 198 -11.01 -22.10 -45.13
C CYS A 198 -10.13 -23.20 -44.54
#